data_AF-A0A1H3QKS5-F1
#
_entry.id   AF-A0A1H3QKS5-F1
#
_cell.length_a   1.000
_cell.length_b   1.000
_cell.length_c   1.000
_cell.angle_alpha   90.00
_cell.angle_beta   90.00
_cell.angle_gamma   90.00
#
_symmetry.space_group_name_H-M   'P 1'
#
loop_
_entity.id
_entity.type
_entity.pdbx_description
1 polymer ?
#
loop_
_entity_poly.entity_id
_entity_poly.type
_entity_poly.pdbx_seq_one_letter_code
_entity_poly.pdbx_strand_id
1 'polypeptide(L)'
;MFGRGRCRGLALTLGRRARPAAFDLVFLTLGRRARPAAVRLVCALWANNQPASGRAPVLARYRCRVSDSPAARTPYEVLGVDPAAGDDELKRAYRRLLRQTHPDTGGDAALFVQLQHAWERVGTPEDRAAYDRGQGARTMAPGGYGSGEAHAAGASGSASTPGGGFQSGFRTGRAASSSVRARSYGHPGGQEREHYLTLLREWVGRGASIPDPYDPALVRSAPREIRGWLAKAIAEEATAGIVGTLGIGYTIWNNVLTGRTAGGVAETIDHVVLGPAGLFAIQSEDWGGEVRLHKGEIVGDGVHRDEEPLHELSRGARSLGRSLGVKFTNLVVVVPDAALAEPMHVVQRGRLAGAIVVRRSLLPQLLRNGVGTADRASIDRAFELRPRLQSGIRLA
;
A
#
# COMPACT_ATOMS: atom_id res chain seq x y z
N MET A 1 -41.19 73.84 -17.53
CA MET A 1 -42.26 74.10 -16.53
C MET A 1 -42.51 72.80 -15.78
N PHE A 2 -42.37 72.81 -14.45
CA PHE A 2 -42.78 71.82 -13.41
C PHE A 2 -43.14 70.37 -13.82
N GLY A 3 -42.73 69.28 -13.17
CA GLY A 3 -42.10 69.06 -11.87
C GLY A 3 -42.73 67.84 -11.16
N ARG A 4 -41.86 67.03 -10.52
CA ARG A 4 -42.08 66.10 -9.37
C ARG A 4 -42.62 64.67 -9.59
N GLY A 5 -41.86 63.70 -9.04
CA GLY A 5 -42.43 62.57 -8.26
C GLY A 5 -41.81 61.17 -8.42
N ARG A 6 -40.86 60.82 -7.52
CA ARG A 6 -40.35 59.50 -7.02
C ARG A 6 -40.93 58.19 -7.62
N CYS A 7 -40.18 57.09 -7.87
CA CYS A 7 -39.46 56.25 -6.90
C CYS A 7 -38.50 55.21 -7.57
N ARG A 8 -37.25 55.19 -7.06
CA ARG A 8 -36.23 54.12 -6.85
C ARG A 8 -36.29 52.74 -7.55
N GLY A 9 -35.15 52.39 -8.16
CA GLY A 9 -34.59 51.02 -8.27
C GLY A 9 -33.07 51.11 -8.51
N LEU A 10 -32.27 50.68 -7.53
CA LEU A 10 -30.82 50.91 -7.42
C LEU A 10 -30.00 50.11 -8.45
N ALA A 11 -29.07 50.80 -9.10
CA ALA A 11 -27.96 50.24 -9.84
C ALA A 11 -26.73 49.98 -8.93
N LEU A 12 -25.87 49.12 -9.47
CA LEU A 12 -24.63 48.55 -8.97
C LEU A 12 -23.53 49.51 -8.46
N THR A 13 -22.59 48.90 -7.71
CA THR A 13 -21.18 49.24 -7.46
C THR A 13 -20.93 50.39 -6.46
N LEU A 14 -20.12 50.24 -5.39
CA LEU A 14 -18.73 49.78 -5.31
C LEU A 14 -18.29 49.57 -3.84
N GLY A 15 -17.31 48.68 -3.62
CA GLY A 15 -16.25 48.91 -2.63
C GLY A 15 -16.38 48.28 -1.24
N ARG A 16 -15.64 47.20 -0.99
CA ARG A 16 -14.39 47.19 -0.20
C ARG A 16 -13.96 45.75 0.09
N ARG A 17 -12.70 45.44 -0.24
CA ARG A 17 -11.99 44.25 0.24
C ARG A 17 -11.98 44.27 1.78
N ALA A 18 -12.69 43.35 2.42
CA ALA A 18 -12.43 43.01 3.81
C ALA A 18 -11.29 41.98 3.83
N ARG A 19 -10.11 42.39 4.32
CA ARG A 19 -9.05 41.47 4.76
C ARG A 19 -9.51 40.84 6.08
N PRO A 20 -9.35 39.53 6.33
CA PRO A 20 -9.57 38.99 7.66
C PRO A 20 -8.31 39.23 8.51
N ALA A 21 -8.32 40.30 9.28
CA ALA A 21 -7.34 40.58 10.34
C ALA A 21 -7.60 39.73 11.62
N ALA A 22 -7.95 38.44 11.44
CA ALA A 22 -8.38 37.57 12.54
C ALA A 22 -7.41 36.41 12.85
N PHE A 23 -6.35 36.21 12.06
CA PHE A 23 -5.45 35.06 12.22
C PHE A 23 -4.16 35.35 13.02
N ASP A 24 -3.77 36.62 13.19
CA ASP A 24 -2.57 36.98 13.98
C ASP A 24 -2.80 36.95 15.51
N LEU A 25 -4.05 36.91 15.98
CA LEU A 25 -4.32 37.05 17.42
C LEU A 25 -4.16 35.75 18.23
N VAL A 26 -4.20 34.58 17.59
CA VAL A 26 -4.17 33.28 18.29
C VAL A 26 -2.74 32.84 18.64
N PHE A 27 -1.73 33.27 17.89
CA PHE A 27 -0.33 32.96 18.20
C PHE A 27 0.30 33.89 19.24
N LEU A 28 -0.29 35.07 19.48
CA LEU A 28 0.29 36.10 20.36
C LEU A 28 -0.17 36.03 21.83
N THR A 29 -1.14 35.18 22.20
CA THR A 29 -1.67 35.08 23.58
C THR A 29 -1.35 33.78 24.32
N LEU A 30 -0.58 32.86 23.74
CA LEU A 30 -0.10 31.66 24.44
C LEU A 30 1.42 31.73 24.63
N GLY A 31 1.83 32.42 25.70
CA GLY A 31 3.22 32.47 26.14
C GLY A 31 3.83 31.07 26.30
N ARG A 32 5.09 30.93 25.86
CA ARG A 32 6.13 29.87 25.94
C ARG A 32 5.90 28.46 26.56
N ARG A 33 4.71 28.03 26.98
CA ARG A 33 4.38 26.65 27.39
C ARG A 33 2.95 26.29 26.97
N ALA A 34 2.73 25.98 25.70
CA ALA A 34 1.47 25.39 25.25
C ALA A 34 1.38 23.94 25.74
N ARG A 35 0.33 23.59 26.49
CA ARG A 35 0.02 22.22 26.92
C ARG A 35 -0.52 21.39 25.73
N PRO A 36 -0.27 20.07 25.69
CA PRO A 36 -0.59 19.21 24.54
C PRO A 36 -2.07 19.22 24.10
N ALA A 37 -3.00 19.57 24.99
CA ALA A 37 -4.42 19.72 24.68
C ALA A 37 -4.74 20.89 23.73
N ALA A 38 -3.96 21.98 23.75
CA ALA A 38 -4.20 23.16 22.92
C ALA A 38 -3.87 22.91 21.43
N VAL A 39 -2.88 22.05 21.15
CA VAL A 39 -2.53 21.64 19.78
C VAL A 39 -3.60 20.73 19.19
N ARG A 40 -4.19 19.83 19.99
CA ARG A 40 -5.35 19.00 19.58
C ARG A 40 -6.57 19.85 19.19
N LEU A 41 -6.83 20.95 19.89
CA LEU A 41 -7.98 21.83 19.62
C LEU A 41 -7.81 22.62 18.31
N VAL A 42 -6.60 23.11 18.03
CA VAL A 42 -6.28 23.78 16.75
C VAL A 42 -6.38 22.80 15.57
N CYS A 43 -5.95 21.55 15.74
CA CYS A 43 -6.11 20.50 14.73
C CYS A 43 -7.59 20.10 14.49
N ALA A 44 -8.41 20.04 15.54
CA ALA A 44 -9.83 19.69 15.42
C ALA A 44 -10.67 20.82 14.79
N LEU A 45 -10.35 22.09 15.12
CA LEU A 45 -11.05 23.25 14.57
C LEU A 45 -10.76 23.49 13.07
N TRP A 46 -9.58 23.08 12.58
CA TRP A 46 -9.27 23.12 11.14
C TRP A 46 -9.99 22.02 10.34
N ALA A 47 -10.18 20.83 10.93
CA ALA A 47 -10.91 19.73 10.31
C ALA A 47 -12.43 20.03 10.15
N ASN A 48 -12.99 20.93 10.95
CA ASN A 48 -14.44 21.15 11.05
C ASN A 48 -14.95 22.49 10.50
N ASN A 49 -14.09 23.36 9.96
CA ASN A 49 -14.51 24.68 9.47
C ASN A 49 -14.19 24.88 7.98
N GLN A 50 -15.09 24.43 7.11
CA GLN A 50 -15.13 24.84 5.70
C GLN A 50 -16.56 25.18 5.26
N PRO A 51 -16.74 26.20 4.40
CA PRO A 51 -18.06 26.69 4.01
C PRO A 51 -18.81 25.68 3.13
N ALA A 52 -20.13 25.66 3.30
CA ALA A 52 -21.06 24.82 2.56
C ALA A 52 -21.05 25.16 1.05
N SER A 53 -20.17 24.51 0.29
CA SER A 53 -20.29 24.41 -1.17
C SER A 53 -19.89 22.99 -1.56
N GLY A 54 -20.78 22.31 -2.31
CA GLY A 54 -20.80 20.86 -2.55
C GLY A 54 -19.64 20.27 -3.37
N ARG A 55 -18.38 20.54 -2.99
CA ARG A 55 -17.21 19.77 -3.40
C ARG A 55 -16.66 19.04 -2.18
N ALA A 56 -16.49 17.73 -2.29
CA ALA A 56 -15.86 16.93 -1.24
C ALA A 56 -14.48 17.52 -0.88
N PRO A 57 -14.09 17.54 0.41
CA PRO A 57 -12.89 18.22 0.85
C PRO A 57 -11.64 17.59 0.23
N VAL A 58 -10.66 18.42 -0.12
CA VAL A 58 -9.36 18.01 -0.68
C VAL A 58 -8.67 16.96 0.23
N LEU A 59 -8.91 17.00 1.54
CA LEU A 59 -8.37 16.06 2.52
C LEU A 59 -9.11 14.71 2.57
N ALA A 60 -10.36 14.61 2.10
CA ALA A 60 -11.04 13.31 1.98
C ALA A 60 -10.47 12.44 0.85
N ARG A 61 -9.76 13.07 -0.11
CA ARG A 61 -9.02 12.37 -1.17
C ARG A 61 -7.69 11.80 -0.67
N TYR A 62 -7.08 12.40 0.35
CA TYR A 62 -5.86 11.89 0.98
C TYR A 62 -6.20 11.05 2.21
N ARG A 63 -7.00 10.00 2.03
CA ARG A 63 -6.87 8.82 2.89
C ARG A 63 -5.57 8.15 2.50
N CYS A 64 -4.45 8.64 3.03
CA CYS A 64 -3.20 7.91 3.01
C CYS A 64 -3.47 6.62 3.80
N ARG A 65 -3.88 5.56 3.09
CA ARG A 65 -3.88 4.21 3.64
C ARG A 65 -2.42 3.94 3.93
N VAL A 66 -2.04 4.03 5.20
CA VAL A 66 -0.65 3.79 5.55
C VAL A 66 -0.32 2.37 5.11
N SER A 67 0.72 2.25 4.28
CA SER A 67 1.14 0.96 3.78
C SER A 67 1.71 0.17 4.96
N ASP A 68 1.18 -1.03 5.19
CA ASP A 68 1.75 -2.03 6.12
C ASP A 68 2.95 -2.77 5.48
N SER A 69 3.46 -2.25 4.36
CA SER A 69 4.63 -2.78 3.67
C SER A 69 5.90 -2.66 4.52
N PRO A 70 6.74 -3.71 4.58
CA PRO A 70 8.08 -3.62 5.13
C PRO A 70 8.93 -2.52 4.47
N ALA A 71 8.76 -2.27 3.17
CA ALA A 71 9.53 -1.30 2.40
C ALA A 71 9.05 0.15 2.60
N ALA A 72 7.91 0.35 3.28
CA ALA A 72 7.39 1.68 3.54
C ALA A 72 8.31 2.47 4.47
N ARG A 73 8.37 3.80 4.27
CA ARG A 73 9.18 4.65 5.14
C ARG A 73 8.71 4.55 6.59
N THR A 74 9.66 4.39 7.52
CA THR A 74 9.36 4.43 8.95
C THR A 74 9.01 5.87 9.37
N PRO A 75 8.27 6.09 10.48
CA PRO A 75 8.04 7.42 11.03
C PRO A 75 9.34 8.18 11.30
N TYR A 76 10.39 7.48 11.73
CA TYR A 76 11.72 8.07 11.95
C TYR A 76 12.36 8.54 10.64
N GLU A 77 12.26 7.76 9.57
CA GLU A 77 12.72 8.14 8.22
C GLU A 77 11.92 9.34 7.67
N VAL A 78 10.60 9.38 7.89
CA VAL A 78 9.76 10.53 7.49
C VAL A 78 10.13 11.79 8.27
N LEU A 79 10.43 11.66 9.57
CA LEU A 79 10.84 12.77 10.43
C LEU A 79 12.32 13.16 10.23
N GLY A 80 13.10 12.32 9.57
CA GLY A 80 14.53 12.52 9.36
C GLY A 80 15.33 12.51 10.65
N VAL A 81 15.00 11.58 11.57
CA VAL A 81 15.69 11.40 12.86
C VAL A 81 16.14 9.96 13.03
N ASP A 82 17.17 9.76 13.84
CA ASP A 82 17.60 8.41 14.24
C ASP A 82 16.52 7.74 15.12
N PRO A 83 16.26 6.43 14.98
CA PRO A 83 15.33 5.70 15.87
C PRO A 83 15.70 5.80 17.36
N ALA A 84 16.98 6.00 17.70
CA ALA A 84 17.48 6.23 19.05
C ALA A 84 17.44 7.70 19.50
N ALA A 85 16.96 8.63 18.65
CA ALA A 85 16.88 10.05 18.97
C ALA A 85 15.99 10.31 20.21
N GLY A 86 16.41 11.26 21.06
CA GLY A 86 15.61 11.64 22.23
C GLY A 86 14.31 12.36 21.86
N ASP A 87 13.33 12.37 22.77
CA ASP A 87 12.01 12.98 22.55
C ASP A 87 12.06 14.47 22.15
N ASP A 88 13.06 15.20 22.65
CA ASP A 88 13.24 16.62 22.31
C ASP A 88 13.73 16.82 20.87
N GLU A 89 14.54 15.90 20.35
CA GLU A 89 14.94 15.89 18.95
C GLU A 89 13.77 15.55 18.04
N LEU A 90 13.00 14.52 18.40
CA LEU A 90 11.79 14.11 17.70
C LEU A 90 10.78 15.28 17.57
N LYS A 91 10.49 15.97 18.69
CA LYS A 91 9.61 17.16 18.74
C LYS A 91 10.18 18.34 17.95
N ARG A 92 11.50 18.53 17.93
CA ARG A 92 12.16 19.59 17.14
C ARG A 92 12.04 19.31 15.64
N ALA A 93 12.32 18.09 15.22
CA ALA A 93 12.22 17.66 13.83
C ALA A 93 10.78 17.80 13.30
N TYR A 94 9.79 17.31 14.05
CA TYR A 94 8.38 17.46 13.70
C TYR A 94 7.99 18.93 13.52
N ARG A 95 8.31 19.80 14.48
CA ARG A 95 7.97 21.24 14.38
C ARG A 95 8.65 21.93 13.20
N ARG A 96 9.87 21.52 12.85
CA ARG A 96 10.59 22.06 11.68
C ARG A 96 9.87 21.64 10.40
N LEU A 97 9.61 20.35 10.22
CA LEU A 97 8.95 19.81 9.04
C LEU A 97 7.53 20.35 8.90
N LEU A 98 6.79 20.48 10.00
CA LEU A 98 5.40 20.98 9.99
C LEU A 98 5.30 22.38 9.38
N ARG A 99 6.27 23.26 9.64
CA ARG A 99 6.31 24.60 9.02
C ARG A 99 6.69 24.57 7.54
N GLN A 100 7.52 23.61 7.14
CA GLN A 100 8.01 23.47 5.77
C GLN A 100 6.97 22.82 4.84
N THR A 101 6.19 21.87 5.36
CA THR A 101 5.20 21.13 4.58
C THR A 101 3.80 21.75 4.65
N HIS A 102 3.59 22.80 5.46
CA HIS A 102 2.26 23.40 5.62
C HIS A 102 1.71 23.94 4.29
N PRO A 103 0.47 23.59 3.89
CA PRO A 103 -0.10 24.03 2.61
C PRO A 103 -0.25 25.56 2.51
N ASP A 104 -0.57 26.23 3.63
CA ASP A 104 -0.71 27.71 3.64
C ASP A 104 0.63 28.45 3.42
N THR A 105 1.77 27.78 3.63
CA THR A 105 3.10 28.34 3.33
C THR A 105 3.65 27.85 1.98
N GLY A 106 2.81 27.21 1.16
CA GLY A 106 3.19 26.65 -0.13
C GLY A 106 3.85 25.27 -0.07
N GLY A 107 3.74 24.57 1.05
CA GLY A 107 4.24 23.21 1.23
C GLY A 107 3.38 22.15 0.52
N ASP A 108 3.98 20.98 0.31
CA ASP A 108 3.31 19.84 -0.32
C ASP A 108 2.32 19.16 0.65
N ALA A 109 1.05 19.15 0.27
CA ALA A 109 -0.02 18.51 1.04
C ALA A 109 0.19 17.00 1.25
N ALA A 110 0.81 16.30 0.30
CA ALA A 110 1.10 14.87 0.44
C ALA A 110 2.17 14.63 1.51
N LEU A 111 3.24 15.44 1.52
CA LEU A 111 4.28 15.40 2.55
C LEU A 111 3.74 15.81 3.92
N PHE A 112 2.83 16.77 3.98
CA PHE A 112 2.15 17.15 5.21
C PHE A 112 1.36 15.98 5.81
N VAL A 113 0.57 15.28 4.99
CA VAL A 113 -0.21 14.11 5.43
C VAL A 113 0.72 13.00 5.94
N GLN A 114 1.80 12.71 5.22
CA GLN A 114 2.80 11.72 5.66
C GLN A 114 3.45 12.11 7.00
N LEU A 115 3.79 13.38 7.18
CA LEU A 115 4.33 13.91 8.42
C LEU A 115 3.37 13.72 9.60
N GLN A 116 2.07 13.99 9.39
CA GLN A 116 1.08 13.82 10.44
C GLN A 116 0.92 12.35 10.83
N HIS A 117 0.87 11.43 9.85
CA HIS A 117 0.81 10.00 10.14
C HIS A 117 2.07 9.47 10.84
N ALA A 118 3.24 10.00 10.51
CA ALA A 118 4.46 9.68 11.25
C ALA A 118 4.34 10.14 12.71
N TRP A 119 3.87 11.37 12.94
CA TRP A 119 3.69 11.93 14.27
C TRP A 119 2.63 11.17 15.10
N GLU A 120 1.55 10.71 14.48
CA GLU A 120 0.54 9.87 15.14
C GLU A 120 1.13 8.56 15.68
N ARG A 121 2.19 8.03 15.05
CA ARG A 121 2.78 6.74 15.41
C ARG A 121 3.87 6.84 16.48
N VAL A 122 4.60 7.96 16.54
CA VAL A 122 5.76 8.09 17.45
C VAL A 122 5.77 9.38 18.27
N GLY A 123 4.75 10.23 18.16
CA GLY A 123 4.74 11.57 18.75
C GLY A 123 4.59 11.60 20.27
N THR A 124 4.03 10.55 20.87
CA THR A 124 3.97 10.36 22.32
C THR A 124 4.90 9.22 22.77
N PRO A 125 5.42 9.25 24.00
CA PRO A 125 6.22 8.14 24.54
C PRO A 125 5.50 6.80 24.47
N GLU A 126 4.19 6.80 24.70
CA GLU A 126 3.34 5.61 24.66
C GLU A 126 3.21 5.06 23.22
N ASP A 127 2.91 5.93 22.25
CA ASP A 127 2.78 5.54 20.83
C ASP A 127 4.12 5.06 20.28
N ARG A 128 5.20 5.77 20.62
CA ARG A 128 6.58 5.40 20.27
C ARG A 128 6.94 4.03 20.81
N ALA A 129 6.71 3.78 22.11
CA ALA A 129 7.01 2.49 22.72
C ALA A 129 6.16 1.35 22.13
N ALA A 130 4.90 1.62 21.77
CA ALA A 130 4.05 0.65 21.08
C ALA A 130 4.57 0.35 19.66
N TYR A 131 4.95 1.38 18.92
CA TYR A 131 5.54 1.26 17.59
C TYR A 131 6.84 0.45 17.64
N ASP A 132 7.74 0.75 18.57
CA ASP A 132 9.04 0.10 18.69
C ASP A 132 8.92 -1.37 19.07
N ARG A 133 7.96 -1.74 19.94
CA ARG A 133 7.64 -3.15 20.26
C ARG A 133 6.96 -3.92 19.12
N GLY A 134 6.72 -3.30 17.96
CA GLY A 134 5.99 -3.92 16.85
C GLY A 134 4.48 -4.00 17.05
N GLN A 135 3.93 -3.34 18.08
CA GLN A 135 2.50 -3.24 18.34
C GLN A 135 1.90 -2.06 17.55
N GLY A 136 2.12 -2.02 16.23
CA GLY A 136 1.79 -0.85 15.40
C GLY A 136 0.82 -1.09 14.23
N ALA A 137 0.47 -2.34 13.93
CA ALA A 137 -0.39 -2.70 12.79
C ALA A 137 -1.81 -3.12 13.22
N ARG A 138 -2.36 -2.53 14.29
CA ARG A 138 -3.81 -2.60 14.50
C ARG A 138 -4.45 -1.51 13.68
N THR A 139 -4.95 -1.88 12.50
CA THR A 139 -5.92 -1.09 11.77
C THR A 139 -7.01 -0.68 12.76
N MET A 140 -7.09 0.61 13.11
CA MET A 140 -8.32 1.16 13.67
C MET A 140 -9.36 1.02 12.56
N ALA A 141 -10.24 0.03 12.70
CA ALA A 141 -11.46 -0.04 11.91
C ALA A 141 -12.21 1.30 12.08
N PRO A 142 -12.80 1.85 10.99
CA PRO A 142 -13.47 3.14 11.08
C PRO A 142 -14.81 2.99 11.81
N GLY A 143 -14.95 3.66 12.95
CA GLY A 143 -16.24 3.94 13.58
C GLY A 143 -16.35 3.41 15.00
N GLY A 144 -16.25 4.31 15.98
CA GLY A 144 -16.57 3.98 17.37
C GLY A 144 -16.07 4.97 18.41
N TYR A 145 -16.35 6.27 18.26
CA TYR A 145 -16.28 7.21 19.39
C TYR A 145 -17.71 7.58 19.83
N GLY A 146 -18.16 6.91 20.90
CA GLY A 146 -18.95 7.46 22.00
C GLY A 146 -20.43 7.80 21.80
N SER A 147 -21.31 7.01 22.44
CA SER A 147 -22.47 7.54 23.17
C SER A 147 -22.94 6.58 24.28
N GLY A 148 -22.98 7.11 25.50
CA GLY A 148 -23.79 6.80 26.69
C GLY A 148 -24.48 5.44 26.89
N GLU A 149 -24.28 4.94 28.12
CA GLU A 149 -25.26 4.29 29.01
C GLU A 149 -26.35 3.37 28.43
N ALA A 150 -26.31 2.09 28.86
CA ALA A 150 -27.51 1.40 29.35
C ALA A 150 -27.13 0.22 30.26
N HIS A 151 -27.80 0.16 31.40
CA HIS A 151 -27.78 -0.90 32.40
C HIS A 151 -28.33 -2.24 31.90
N ALA A 152 -27.77 -3.36 32.38
CA ALA A 152 -28.48 -4.58 32.81
C ALA A 152 -27.42 -5.57 33.35
N ALA A 153 -27.26 -5.73 34.66
CA ALA A 153 -27.99 -6.68 35.51
C ALA A 153 -27.52 -8.15 35.33
N GLY A 154 -26.67 -8.58 36.27
CA GLY A 154 -26.78 -9.83 37.03
C GLY A 154 -26.78 -11.18 36.29
N ALA A 155 -25.71 -11.95 36.49
CA ALA A 155 -25.82 -13.32 36.99
C ALA A 155 -24.45 -13.80 37.51
N SER A 156 -24.42 -14.10 38.79
CA SER A 156 -23.29 -14.59 39.58
C SER A 156 -23.34 -16.11 39.77
N GLY A 157 -22.16 -16.73 39.86
CA GLY A 157 -21.90 -18.01 40.57
C GLY A 157 -22.27 -19.28 39.80
N SER A 158 -21.59 -20.42 39.91
CA SER A 158 -20.59 -20.94 40.87
C SER A 158 -19.95 -22.17 40.20
N ALA A 159 -18.62 -22.31 40.21
CA ALA A 159 -17.80 -23.04 41.19
C ALA A 159 -17.55 -24.53 40.89
N SER A 160 -16.25 -24.85 40.77
CA SER A 160 -15.53 -26.04 41.27
C SER A 160 -15.87 -27.45 40.77
N THR A 161 -14.89 -28.13 40.16
CA THR A 161 -14.20 -29.34 40.69
C THR A 161 -13.02 -29.75 39.76
N PRO A 162 -11.89 -30.29 40.28
CA PRO A 162 -10.60 -30.40 39.60
C PRO A 162 -10.29 -31.81 39.08
N GLY A 163 -9.40 -31.94 38.08
CA GLY A 163 -8.85 -33.24 37.70
C GLY A 163 -8.09 -33.29 36.38
N GLY A 164 -6.76 -33.29 36.48
CA GLY A 164 -5.77 -34.02 35.66
C GLY A 164 -5.89 -34.14 34.13
N GLY A 165 -4.82 -33.71 33.44
CA GLY A 165 -4.25 -34.52 32.34
C GLY A 165 -4.06 -33.86 30.97
N PHE A 166 -2.79 -33.87 30.54
CA PHE A 166 -2.31 -34.11 29.17
C PHE A 166 -2.50 -33.07 28.06
N GLN A 167 -1.33 -32.72 27.48
CA GLN A 167 -1.01 -32.18 26.16
C GLN A 167 -2.16 -31.98 25.16
N SER A 168 -2.25 -30.77 24.58
CA SER A 168 -2.67 -30.60 23.18
C SER A 168 -2.23 -29.25 22.64
N GLY A 169 -1.27 -29.30 21.71
CA GLY A 169 -1.12 -28.26 20.69
C GLY A 169 -2.14 -28.46 19.57
N PHE A 170 -2.27 -27.41 18.76
CA PHE A 170 -2.85 -27.34 17.41
C PHE A 170 -4.32 -26.93 17.22
N ARG A 171 -4.42 -25.91 16.34
CA ARG A 171 -5.36 -25.72 15.22
C ARG A 171 -6.69 -25.04 15.53
N THR A 172 -6.65 -23.71 15.39
CA THR A 172 -7.75 -22.92 14.81
C THR A 172 -7.90 -23.26 13.31
N GLY A 173 -8.28 -24.49 13.00
CA GLY A 173 -8.70 -24.90 11.67
C GLY A 173 -10.18 -24.56 11.47
N ARG A 174 -10.49 -23.33 11.07
CA ARG A 174 -11.79 -23.08 10.43
C ARG A 174 -11.79 -23.92 9.15
N ALA A 175 -12.65 -24.94 9.10
CA ALA A 175 -12.78 -25.83 7.97
C ALA A 175 -12.89 -25.01 6.68
N ALA A 176 -11.83 -25.04 5.87
CA ALA A 176 -11.89 -24.55 4.52
C ALA A 176 -12.91 -25.43 3.82
N SER A 177 -14.03 -24.83 3.38
CA SER A 177 -14.89 -25.48 2.41
C SER A 177 -14.01 -26.01 1.27
N SER A 178 -14.39 -27.16 0.72
CA SER A 178 -13.78 -27.85 -0.42
C SER A 178 -13.92 -27.03 -1.72
N SER A 179 -13.57 -25.74 -1.64
CA SER A 179 -13.48 -24.83 -2.76
C SER A 179 -12.45 -25.40 -3.72
N VAL A 180 -12.94 -25.72 -4.90
CA VAL A 180 -12.15 -26.16 -6.03
C VAL A 180 -11.07 -25.10 -6.30
N ARG A 181 -9.79 -25.44 -6.13
CA ARG A 181 -8.65 -24.53 -6.30
C ARG A 181 -8.10 -24.59 -7.73
N ALA A 182 -7.36 -23.55 -8.11
CA ALA A 182 -6.59 -23.56 -9.35
C ALA A 182 -5.41 -24.52 -9.23
N ARG A 183 -4.99 -25.10 -10.36
CA ARG A 183 -3.71 -25.84 -10.40
C ARG A 183 -2.57 -24.85 -10.32
N SER A 184 -1.64 -25.05 -9.39
CA SER A 184 -0.52 -24.15 -9.15
C SER A 184 0.78 -24.94 -9.08
N TYR A 185 1.82 -24.44 -9.75
CA TYR A 185 3.17 -25.01 -9.78
C TYR A 185 4.19 -23.96 -9.34
N GLY A 186 5.34 -24.38 -8.79
CA GLY A 186 6.39 -23.47 -8.33
C GLY A 186 6.20 -22.98 -6.89
N HIS A 187 7.19 -22.25 -6.40
CA HIS A 187 7.27 -21.79 -5.01
C HIS A 187 7.31 -20.26 -4.96
N PRO A 188 6.15 -19.59 -4.81
CA PRO A 188 6.09 -18.12 -4.86
C PRO A 188 6.82 -17.48 -3.67
N GLY A 189 7.56 -16.41 -3.92
CA GLY A 189 8.28 -15.59 -2.93
C GLY A 189 9.48 -16.28 -2.27
N GLY A 190 9.80 -17.52 -2.63
CA GLY A 190 10.88 -18.28 -2.02
C GLY A 190 12.26 -17.68 -2.27
N GLN A 191 12.56 -17.29 -3.50
CA GLN A 191 13.87 -16.75 -3.88
C GLN A 191 14.13 -15.38 -3.22
N GLU A 192 13.08 -14.59 -3.11
CA GLU A 192 13.03 -13.24 -2.57
C GLU A 192 13.22 -13.30 -1.05
N ARG A 193 12.61 -14.30 -0.38
CA ARG A 193 12.88 -14.60 1.02
C ARG A 193 14.31 -15.05 1.26
N GLU A 194 14.86 -15.92 0.42
CA GLU A 194 16.25 -16.36 0.55
C GLU A 194 17.22 -15.18 0.38
N HIS A 195 16.94 -14.30 -0.58
CA HIS A 195 17.72 -13.08 -0.78
C HIS A 195 17.62 -12.13 0.41
N TYR A 196 16.39 -11.89 0.91
CA TYR A 196 16.15 -11.13 2.13
C TYR A 196 16.95 -11.68 3.32
N LEU A 197 16.87 -13.00 3.57
CA LEU A 197 17.56 -13.65 4.69
C LEU A 197 19.09 -13.57 4.54
N THR A 198 19.59 -13.63 3.32
CA THR A 198 21.02 -13.51 3.03
C THR A 198 21.52 -12.11 3.38
N LEU A 199 20.86 -11.07 2.87
CA LEU A 199 21.21 -9.68 3.16
C LEU A 199 21.02 -9.33 4.64
N LEU A 200 19.94 -9.81 5.25
CA LEU A 200 19.66 -9.57 6.67
C LEU A 200 20.77 -10.15 7.55
N ARG A 201 21.23 -11.38 7.28
CA ARG A 201 22.33 -12.00 8.03
C ARG A 201 23.66 -11.26 7.83
N GLU A 202 23.92 -10.76 6.63
CA GLU A 202 25.10 -9.94 6.39
C GLU A 202 25.05 -8.63 7.17
N TRP A 203 23.90 -7.96 7.17
CA TRP A 203 23.70 -6.70 7.86
C TRP A 203 23.73 -6.82 9.39
N VAL A 204 23.05 -7.82 9.97
CA VAL A 204 23.07 -8.06 11.43
C VAL A 204 24.47 -8.51 11.90
N GLY A 205 25.23 -9.14 11.02
CA GLY A 205 26.57 -9.65 11.28
C GLY A 205 26.63 -11.17 11.17
N ARG A 206 27.60 -11.67 10.40
CA ARG A 206 27.78 -13.11 10.18
C ARG A 206 28.03 -13.83 11.51
N GLY A 207 27.21 -14.84 11.80
CA GLY A 207 27.30 -15.66 13.02
C GLY A 207 26.48 -15.15 14.21
N ALA A 208 25.85 -13.97 14.11
CA ALA A 208 24.88 -13.52 15.10
C ALA A 208 23.63 -14.41 15.07
N SER A 209 23.13 -14.78 16.25
CA SER A 209 21.86 -15.48 16.36
C SER A 209 20.71 -14.51 16.08
N ILE A 210 19.82 -14.87 15.14
CA ILE A 210 18.60 -14.13 14.83
C ILE A 210 17.43 -15.03 15.22
N PRO A 211 16.80 -14.83 16.39
CA PRO A 211 15.71 -15.69 16.87
C PRO A 211 14.50 -15.70 15.93
N ASP A 212 14.12 -14.53 15.42
CA ASP A 212 13.08 -14.36 14.40
C ASP A 212 13.52 -13.33 13.35
N PRO A 213 13.90 -13.76 12.13
CA PRO A 213 14.31 -12.85 11.07
C PRO A 213 13.16 -12.02 10.49
N TYR A 214 11.92 -12.31 10.87
CA TYR A 214 10.72 -11.58 10.44
C TYR A 214 10.12 -10.73 11.56
N ASP A 215 10.80 -10.60 12.70
CA ASP A 215 10.36 -9.73 13.78
C ASP A 215 10.15 -8.30 13.23
N PRO A 216 8.96 -7.71 13.43
CA PRO A 216 8.66 -6.41 12.84
C PRO A 216 9.61 -5.29 13.27
N ALA A 217 10.16 -5.32 14.48
CA ALA A 217 11.10 -4.30 14.94
C ALA A 217 12.46 -4.46 14.25
N LEU A 218 12.96 -5.68 14.12
CA LEU A 218 14.17 -5.99 13.34
C LEU A 218 14.02 -5.62 11.86
N VAL A 219 12.90 -6.01 11.24
CA VAL A 219 12.62 -5.67 9.85
C VAL A 219 12.66 -4.17 9.65
N ARG A 220 12.02 -3.38 10.53
CA ARG A 220 11.95 -1.92 10.40
C ARG A 220 13.29 -1.22 10.59
N SER A 221 14.21 -1.78 11.37
CA SER A 221 15.55 -1.20 11.56
C SER A 221 16.52 -1.54 10.43
N ALA A 222 16.20 -2.53 9.60
CA ALA A 222 17.01 -2.89 8.45
C ALA A 222 17.00 -1.81 7.34
N PRO A 223 18.10 -1.68 6.57
CA PRO A 223 18.16 -0.84 5.39
C PRO A 223 17.00 -1.09 4.42
N ARG A 224 16.57 -0.05 3.72
CA ARG A 224 15.41 -0.09 2.82
C ARG A 224 15.56 -1.16 1.73
N GLU A 225 16.77 -1.36 1.23
CA GLU A 225 17.09 -2.37 0.22
C GLU A 225 16.73 -3.78 0.71
N ILE A 226 17.08 -4.10 1.97
CA ILE A 226 16.77 -5.39 2.60
C ILE A 226 15.25 -5.52 2.79
N ARG A 227 14.61 -4.47 3.31
CA ARG A 227 13.15 -4.44 3.51
C ARG A 227 12.38 -4.59 2.20
N GLY A 228 12.93 -4.06 1.10
CA GLY A 228 12.40 -4.19 -0.26
C GLY A 228 12.25 -5.64 -0.70
N TRP A 229 13.26 -6.48 -0.44
CA TRP A 229 13.19 -7.91 -0.78
C TRP A 229 12.10 -8.66 0.00
N LEU A 230 11.93 -8.35 1.29
CA LEU A 230 10.82 -8.91 2.06
C LEU A 230 9.46 -8.42 1.55
N ALA A 231 9.34 -7.13 1.19
CA ALA A 231 8.13 -6.58 0.63
C ALA A 231 7.76 -7.23 -0.71
N LYS A 232 8.75 -7.43 -1.60
CA LYS A 232 8.62 -8.17 -2.85
C LYS A 232 8.12 -9.61 -2.61
N ALA A 233 8.76 -10.34 -1.71
CA ALA A 233 8.34 -11.70 -1.36
C ALA A 233 6.88 -11.76 -0.88
N ILE A 234 6.50 -10.87 0.03
CA ILE A 234 5.12 -10.80 0.55
C ILE A 234 4.13 -10.41 -0.55
N ALA A 235 4.51 -9.50 -1.46
CA ALA A 235 3.68 -9.10 -2.58
C ALA A 235 3.39 -10.30 -3.50
N GLU A 236 4.42 -11.06 -3.85
CA GLU A 236 4.34 -12.26 -4.66
C GLU A 236 3.48 -13.36 -4.01
N GLU A 237 3.74 -13.69 -2.75
CA GLU A 237 2.98 -14.69 -2.00
C GLU A 237 1.50 -14.32 -1.89
N ALA A 238 1.20 -13.03 -1.66
CA ALA A 238 -0.16 -12.54 -1.61
C ALA A 238 -0.86 -12.67 -2.96
N THR A 239 -0.16 -12.37 -4.06
CA THR A 239 -0.69 -12.57 -5.42
C THR A 239 -0.93 -14.04 -5.70
N ALA A 240 0.02 -14.93 -5.39
CA ALA A 240 -0.12 -16.38 -5.53
C ALA A 240 -1.32 -16.93 -4.75
N GLY A 241 -1.49 -16.48 -3.50
CA GLY A 241 -2.63 -16.83 -2.65
C GLY A 241 -3.96 -16.44 -3.28
N ILE A 242 -4.02 -15.27 -3.92
CA ILE A 242 -5.21 -14.80 -4.63
C ILE A 242 -5.48 -15.65 -5.88
N VAL A 243 -4.50 -15.81 -6.76
CA VAL A 243 -4.70 -16.54 -8.03
C VAL A 243 -5.01 -18.02 -7.79
N GLY A 244 -4.46 -18.62 -6.72
CA GLY A 244 -4.74 -20.00 -6.32
C GLY A 244 -6.22 -20.28 -6.01
N THR A 245 -7.01 -19.25 -5.69
CA THR A 245 -8.45 -19.36 -5.37
C THR A 245 -9.37 -19.23 -6.59
N LEU A 246 -8.84 -18.99 -7.79
CA LEU A 246 -9.66 -18.71 -8.98
C LEU A 246 -10.43 -19.93 -9.53
N GLY A 247 -10.07 -21.14 -9.08
CA GLY A 247 -10.75 -22.39 -9.42
C GLY A 247 -10.13 -23.16 -10.58
N ILE A 248 -10.70 -24.33 -10.91
CA ILE A 248 -10.16 -25.32 -11.88
C ILE A 248 -9.94 -24.80 -13.30
N GLY A 249 -10.62 -23.72 -13.68
CA GLY A 249 -10.43 -23.08 -14.99
C GLY A 249 -9.04 -22.48 -15.16
N TYR A 250 -8.30 -22.30 -14.06
CA TYR A 250 -7.00 -21.64 -14.03
C TYR A 250 -5.86 -22.61 -13.82
N THR A 251 -4.73 -22.31 -14.45
CA THR A 251 -3.45 -22.98 -14.25
C THR A 251 -2.37 -21.92 -14.06
N ILE A 252 -1.61 -22.04 -12.99
CA ILE A 252 -0.67 -21.02 -12.50
C ILE A 252 0.71 -21.66 -12.41
N TRP A 253 1.71 -20.96 -12.92
CA TRP A 253 3.12 -21.28 -12.71
C TRP A 253 3.77 -20.09 -12.03
N ASN A 254 4.37 -20.33 -10.86
CA ASN A 254 5.04 -19.30 -10.07
C ASN A 254 6.56 -19.38 -10.29
N ASN A 255 7.24 -18.23 -10.28
CA ASN A 255 8.69 -18.12 -10.49
C ASN A 255 9.16 -18.77 -11.79
N VAL A 256 8.61 -18.30 -12.90
CA VAL A 256 8.89 -18.83 -14.23
C VAL A 256 10.15 -18.19 -14.83
N LEU A 257 11.14 -19.01 -15.15
CA LEU A 257 12.36 -18.57 -15.83
C LEU A 257 12.05 -18.06 -17.25
N THR A 258 12.54 -16.88 -17.58
CA THR A 258 12.30 -16.24 -18.90
C THR A 258 13.31 -16.66 -19.98
N GLY A 259 14.35 -17.39 -19.58
CA GLY A 259 15.53 -17.69 -20.40
C GLY A 259 16.47 -16.49 -20.57
N ARG A 260 16.23 -15.39 -19.84
CA ARG A 260 17.11 -14.22 -19.80
C ARG A 260 17.87 -14.17 -18.47
N THR A 261 18.97 -13.44 -18.47
CA THR A 261 19.73 -13.10 -17.28
C THR A 261 19.93 -11.59 -17.21
N ALA A 262 19.86 -11.03 -16.01
CA ALA A 262 20.19 -9.65 -15.69
C ALA A 262 21.25 -9.67 -14.59
N GLY A 263 22.42 -9.06 -14.86
CA GLY A 263 23.53 -9.05 -13.89
C GLY A 263 24.05 -10.45 -13.51
N GLY A 264 23.87 -11.46 -14.36
CA GLY A 264 24.23 -12.86 -14.07
C GLY A 264 23.17 -13.64 -13.29
N VAL A 265 22.09 -13.00 -12.86
CA VAL A 265 20.94 -13.64 -12.19
C VAL A 265 19.87 -13.95 -13.22
N ALA A 266 19.19 -15.09 -13.11
CA ALA A 266 18.11 -15.44 -14.03
C ALA A 266 16.90 -14.51 -13.83
N GLU A 267 16.38 -13.93 -14.91
CA GLU A 267 15.16 -13.12 -14.88
C GLU A 267 13.93 -14.06 -14.81
N THR A 268 13.05 -13.81 -13.86
CA THR A 268 11.79 -14.56 -13.66
C THR A 268 10.56 -13.71 -13.99
N ILE A 269 9.44 -14.40 -14.26
CA ILE A 269 8.10 -13.84 -14.17
C ILE A 269 7.44 -14.49 -12.96
N ASP A 270 7.04 -13.67 -11.99
CA ASP A 270 6.49 -14.13 -10.71
C ASP A 270 5.32 -15.09 -10.92
N HIS A 271 4.37 -14.74 -11.79
CA HIS A 271 3.27 -15.64 -12.13
C HIS A 271 2.92 -15.62 -13.61
N VAL A 272 2.91 -16.81 -14.22
CA VAL A 272 2.24 -17.06 -15.49
C VAL A 272 0.88 -17.69 -15.20
N VAL A 273 -0.19 -17.02 -15.61
CA VAL A 273 -1.57 -17.47 -15.34
C VAL A 273 -2.29 -17.73 -16.64
N LEU A 274 -2.73 -18.97 -16.84
CA LEU A 274 -3.62 -19.36 -17.93
C LEU A 274 -5.04 -19.50 -17.39
N GLY A 275 -5.99 -18.78 -17.98
CA GLY A 275 -7.41 -18.87 -17.65
C GLY A 275 -8.33 -18.56 -18.83
N PRO A 276 -9.66 -18.49 -18.60
CA PRO A 276 -10.64 -18.23 -19.66
C PRO A 276 -10.45 -16.89 -20.37
N ALA A 277 -9.97 -15.86 -19.66
CA ALA A 277 -9.70 -14.56 -20.26
C ALA A 277 -8.35 -14.51 -21.02
N GLY A 278 -7.54 -15.57 -20.98
CA GLY A 278 -6.28 -15.64 -21.72
C GLY A 278 -5.06 -16.02 -20.89
N LEU A 279 -3.89 -15.67 -21.42
CA LEU A 279 -2.59 -15.96 -20.84
C LEU A 279 -1.96 -14.66 -20.31
N PHE A 280 -1.67 -14.61 -19.03
CA PHE A 280 -1.18 -13.42 -18.33
C PHE A 280 0.25 -13.64 -17.83
N ALA A 281 1.11 -12.65 -18.03
CA ALA A 281 2.39 -12.54 -17.33
C ALA A 281 2.22 -11.50 -16.23
N ILE A 282 2.49 -11.89 -14.99
CA ILE A 282 2.23 -11.09 -13.81
C ILE A 282 3.53 -10.91 -13.03
N GLN A 283 3.83 -9.66 -12.69
CA GLN A 283 4.86 -9.26 -11.72
C GLN A 283 4.17 -8.64 -10.50
N SER A 284 4.56 -9.03 -9.30
CA SER A 284 4.00 -8.54 -8.04
C SER A 284 5.01 -7.63 -7.37
N GLU A 285 4.68 -6.36 -7.17
CA GLU A 285 5.64 -5.36 -6.69
C GLU A 285 5.12 -4.60 -5.47
N ASP A 286 6.01 -4.30 -4.53
CA ASP A 286 5.73 -3.45 -3.38
C ASP A 286 6.92 -2.55 -3.04
N TRP A 287 6.91 -1.36 -3.63
CA TRP A 287 7.91 -0.32 -3.39
C TRP A 287 7.70 0.45 -2.08
N GLY A 288 6.72 0.07 -1.24
CA GLY A 288 6.46 0.72 0.05
C GLY A 288 5.88 2.14 -0.04
N GLY A 289 5.44 2.57 -1.22
CA GLY A 289 4.92 3.91 -1.46
C GLY A 289 3.91 3.94 -2.59
N GLU A 290 3.29 5.12 -2.78
CA GLU A 290 2.39 5.34 -3.92
C GLU A 290 3.17 5.37 -5.23
N VAL A 291 2.59 4.75 -6.26
CA VAL A 291 3.12 4.71 -7.62
C VAL A 291 2.07 5.20 -8.61
N ARG A 292 2.55 5.65 -9.76
CA ARG A 292 1.73 6.13 -10.88
C ARG A 292 2.39 5.79 -12.20
N LEU A 293 1.62 5.84 -13.28
CA LEU A 293 2.19 5.77 -14.62
C LEU A 293 2.72 7.13 -15.07
N HIS A 294 3.93 7.13 -15.61
CA HIS A 294 4.50 8.27 -16.33
C HIS A 294 5.16 7.78 -17.62
N LYS A 295 4.74 8.33 -18.76
CA LYS A 295 5.26 7.96 -20.10
C LYS A 295 5.24 6.44 -20.40
N GLY A 296 4.27 5.73 -19.83
CA GLY A 296 4.10 4.28 -20.05
C GLY A 296 4.93 3.40 -19.12
N GLU A 297 5.62 3.97 -18.12
CA GLU A 297 6.36 3.25 -17.10
C GLU A 297 5.85 3.58 -15.68
N ILE A 298 6.12 2.71 -14.71
CA ILE A 298 5.78 2.90 -13.30
C ILE A 298 6.82 3.80 -12.63
N VAL A 299 6.36 4.84 -11.96
CA VAL A 299 7.22 5.74 -11.17
C VAL A 299 6.62 5.96 -9.78
N GLY A 300 7.47 6.14 -8.78
CA GLY A 300 7.08 6.48 -7.41
C GLY A 300 8.30 6.67 -6.53
N ASP A 301 8.10 7.20 -5.32
CA ASP A 301 9.20 7.51 -4.39
C ASP A 301 10.05 6.29 -4.01
N GLY A 302 9.49 5.09 -4.13
CA GLY A 302 10.16 3.84 -3.83
C GLY A 302 10.70 3.06 -5.03
N VAL A 303 10.42 3.53 -6.24
CA VAL A 303 10.89 2.91 -7.50
C VAL A 303 12.23 3.53 -7.84
N HIS A 304 13.26 2.73 -8.12
CA HIS A 304 14.57 3.30 -8.47
C HIS A 304 14.49 4.00 -9.84
N ARG A 305 15.27 5.07 -10.05
CA ARG A 305 15.17 5.88 -11.29
C ARG A 305 15.53 5.12 -12.56
N ASP A 306 16.38 4.12 -12.42
CA ASP A 306 16.85 3.26 -13.51
C ASP A 306 15.99 1.99 -13.66
N GLU A 307 15.02 1.77 -12.76
CA GLU A 307 14.10 0.64 -12.82
C GLU A 307 13.02 0.92 -13.87
N GLU A 308 12.79 -0.05 -14.75
CA GLU A 308 11.72 0.04 -15.76
C GLU A 308 10.80 -1.19 -15.65
N PRO A 309 9.94 -1.28 -14.60
CA PRO A 309 9.22 -2.52 -14.27
C PRO A 309 8.39 -3.10 -15.41
N LEU A 310 7.67 -2.25 -16.16
CA LEU A 310 6.85 -2.72 -17.28
C LEU A 310 7.70 -3.11 -18.48
N HIS A 311 8.80 -2.41 -18.77
CA HIS A 311 9.73 -2.82 -19.81
C HIS A 311 10.45 -4.13 -19.47
N GLU A 312 10.86 -4.32 -18.23
CA GLU A 312 11.48 -5.56 -17.72
C GLU A 312 10.53 -6.75 -17.87
N LEU A 313 9.29 -6.64 -17.36
CA LEU A 313 8.26 -7.66 -17.56
C LEU A 313 8.02 -7.92 -19.05
N SER A 314 7.97 -6.87 -19.87
CA SER A 314 7.76 -7.02 -21.31
C SER A 314 8.92 -7.74 -22.00
N ARG A 315 10.17 -7.46 -21.64
CA ARG A 315 11.35 -8.16 -22.16
C ARG A 315 11.34 -9.64 -21.76
N GLY A 316 11.07 -9.93 -20.49
CA GLY A 316 10.94 -11.29 -19.96
C GLY A 316 9.83 -12.08 -20.67
N ALA A 317 8.62 -11.52 -20.73
CA ALA A 317 7.46 -12.15 -21.34
C ALA A 317 7.64 -12.37 -22.85
N ARG A 318 8.30 -11.44 -23.58
CA ARG A 318 8.63 -11.65 -25.00
C ARG A 318 9.68 -12.73 -25.22
N SER A 319 10.64 -12.88 -24.30
CA SER A 319 11.64 -13.95 -24.38
C SER A 319 11.00 -15.31 -24.17
N LEU A 320 10.25 -15.45 -23.07
CA LEU A 320 9.52 -16.67 -22.75
C LEU A 320 8.47 -17.02 -23.81
N GLY A 321 7.72 -16.02 -24.30
CA GLY A 321 6.73 -16.23 -25.34
C GLY A 321 7.34 -16.78 -26.64
N ARG A 322 8.52 -16.29 -27.04
CA ARG A 322 9.24 -16.80 -28.20
C ARG A 322 9.72 -18.23 -28.00
N SER A 323 10.28 -18.57 -26.84
CA SER A 323 10.76 -19.94 -26.58
C SER A 323 9.62 -20.98 -26.52
N LEU A 324 8.44 -20.57 -26.05
CA LEU A 324 7.27 -21.44 -25.96
C LEU A 324 6.37 -21.42 -27.20
N GLY A 325 6.58 -20.48 -28.13
CA GLY A 325 5.69 -20.26 -29.27
C GLY A 325 4.30 -19.76 -28.87
N VAL A 326 4.22 -18.90 -27.85
CA VAL A 326 2.97 -18.34 -27.30
C VAL A 326 3.01 -16.81 -27.23
N LYS A 327 1.84 -16.18 -27.22
CA LYS A 327 1.69 -14.73 -27.01
C LYS A 327 0.89 -14.51 -25.74
N PHE A 328 1.42 -13.69 -24.84
CA PHE A 328 0.69 -13.21 -23.67
C PHE A 328 -0.41 -12.24 -24.08
N THR A 329 -1.61 -12.42 -23.50
CA THR A 329 -2.77 -11.54 -23.70
C THR A 329 -2.51 -10.19 -23.05
N ASN A 330 -2.11 -10.18 -21.78
CA ASN A 330 -1.74 -8.96 -21.06
C ASN A 330 -0.50 -9.16 -20.19
N LEU A 331 0.22 -8.05 -19.99
CA LEU A 331 1.28 -7.90 -19.01
C LEU A 331 0.71 -7.13 -17.83
N VAL A 332 0.86 -7.66 -16.62
CA VAL A 332 0.22 -7.12 -15.43
C VAL A 332 1.25 -6.91 -14.34
N VAL A 333 1.33 -5.70 -13.80
CA VAL A 333 2.03 -5.41 -12.55
C VAL A 333 0.99 -5.23 -11.45
N VAL A 334 1.10 -6.05 -10.42
CA VAL A 334 0.18 -6.08 -9.28
C VAL A 334 0.84 -5.37 -8.11
N VAL A 335 0.15 -4.39 -7.55
CA VAL A 335 0.66 -3.60 -6.42
C VAL A 335 -0.31 -3.63 -5.24
N PRO A 336 0.16 -3.40 -3.99
CA PRO A 336 -0.74 -3.23 -2.85
C PRO A 336 -1.83 -2.19 -3.13
N ASP A 337 -3.01 -2.39 -2.55
CA ASP A 337 -4.16 -1.50 -2.77
C ASP A 337 -3.90 -0.03 -2.38
N ALA A 338 -3.00 0.19 -1.41
CA ALA A 338 -2.59 1.51 -0.97
C ALA A 338 -1.55 2.17 -1.91
N ALA A 339 -0.87 1.39 -2.74
CA ALA A 339 0.18 1.89 -3.62
C ALA A 339 -0.36 2.55 -4.90
N LEU A 340 -1.65 2.38 -5.24
CA LEU A 340 -2.24 2.96 -6.43
C LEU A 340 -3.48 3.79 -6.08
N ALA A 341 -3.55 5.04 -6.52
CA ALA A 341 -4.69 5.93 -6.25
C ALA A 341 -5.96 5.56 -7.06
N GLU A 342 -5.78 5.14 -8.31
CA GLU A 342 -6.87 4.61 -9.12
C GLU A 342 -6.96 3.07 -9.00
N PRO A 343 -8.11 2.45 -9.30
CA PRO A 343 -8.27 0.99 -9.24
C PRO A 343 -7.25 0.23 -10.10
N MET A 344 -7.01 0.72 -11.31
CA MET A 344 -6.05 0.20 -12.27
C MET A 344 -5.69 1.29 -13.27
N HIS A 345 -4.53 1.15 -13.90
CA HIS A 345 -4.15 1.94 -15.06
C HIS A 345 -3.74 1.02 -16.21
N VAL A 346 -4.18 1.36 -17.42
CA VAL A 346 -3.79 0.67 -18.66
C VAL A 346 -2.93 1.60 -19.49
N VAL A 347 -1.75 1.15 -19.90
CA VAL A 347 -0.86 1.88 -20.80
C VAL A 347 -1.56 2.03 -22.16
N GLN A 348 -1.78 3.27 -22.58
CA GLN A 348 -2.60 3.57 -23.76
C GLN A 348 -1.83 3.57 -25.08
N ARG A 349 -0.53 3.87 -25.06
CA ARG A 349 0.27 4.11 -26.27
C ARG A 349 1.68 3.57 -26.11
N GLY A 350 2.37 3.41 -27.24
CA GLY A 350 3.75 2.92 -27.30
C GLY A 350 3.86 1.40 -27.28
N ARG A 351 5.10 0.90 -27.10
CA ARG A 351 5.42 -0.54 -27.17
C ARG A 351 4.82 -1.39 -26.05
N LEU A 352 4.35 -0.73 -25.00
CA LEU A 352 3.71 -1.32 -23.83
C LEU A 352 2.20 -1.12 -23.82
N ALA A 353 1.60 -0.65 -24.93
CA ALA A 353 0.16 -0.48 -25.02
C ALA A 353 -0.57 -1.79 -24.63
N GLY A 354 -1.53 -1.69 -23.70
CA GLY A 354 -2.25 -2.83 -23.12
C GLY A 354 -1.59 -3.47 -21.89
N ALA A 355 -0.41 -3.03 -21.48
CA ALA A 355 0.15 -3.38 -20.17
C ALA A 355 -0.62 -2.67 -19.04
N ILE A 356 -0.71 -3.31 -17.88
CA ILE A 356 -1.64 -2.93 -16.81
C ILE A 356 -0.90 -2.84 -15.49
N VAL A 357 -1.22 -1.81 -14.71
CA VAL A 357 -0.88 -1.74 -13.29
C VAL A 357 -2.18 -1.79 -12.51
N VAL A 358 -2.32 -2.71 -11.57
CA VAL A 358 -3.60 -2.98 -10.89
C VAL A 358 -3.41 -3.17 -9.40
N ARG A 359 -4.38 -2.68 -8.62
CA ARG A 359 -4.47 -3.02 -7.20
C ARG A 359 -4.68 -4.51 -7.01
N ARG A 360 -3.96 -5.11 -6.07
CA ARG A 360 -4.00 -6.54 -5.78
C ARG A 360 -5.41 -7.08 -5.53
N SER A 361 -6.28 -6.34 -4.84
CA SER A 361 -7.67 -6.78 -4.60
C SER A 361 -8.53 -6.91 -5.86
N LEU A 362 -8.14 -6.27 -6.97
CA LEU A 362 -8.88 -6.28 -8.23
C LEU A 362 -8.35 -7.29 -9.24
N LEU A 363 -7.22 -7.94 -8.94
CA LEU A 363 -6.62 -8.95 -9.80
C LEU A 363 -7.60 -10.09 -10.17
N PRO A 364 -8.42 -10.66 -9.26
CA PRO A 364 -9.38 -11.70 -9.64
C PRO A 364 -10.40 -11.25 -10.68
N GLN A 365 -10.86 -10.01 -10.58
CA GLN A 365 -11.83 -9.45 -11.51
C GLN A 365 -11.18 -9.25 -12.88
N LEU A 366 -9.95 -8.74 -12.90
CA LEU A 366 -9.16 -8.60 -14.12
C LEU A 366 -8.96 -9.94 -14.84
N LEU A 367 -8.52 -10.98 -14.11
CA LEU A 367 -8.23 -12.30 -14.68
C LEU A 367 -9.49 -13.06 -15.14
N ARG A 368 -10.66 -12.75 -14.58
CA ARG A 368 -11.95 -13.33 -15.01
C ARG A 368 -12.53 -12.61 -16.21
N ASN A 369 -12.44 -11.28 -16.23
CA ASN A 369 -13.15 -10.46 -17.19
C ASN A 369 -12.29 -10.10 -18.42
N GLY A 370 -10.96 -10.12 -18.28
CA GLY A 370 -10.03 -9.54 -19.24
C GLY A 370 -10.05 -8.00 -19.21
N VAL A 371 -9.29 -7.38 -20.11
CA VAL A 371 -9.37 -5.93 -20.37
C VAL A 371 -10.15 -5.68 -21.66
N GLY A 372 -11.39 -5.21 -21.51
CA GLY A 372 -12.28 -4.97 -22.65
C GLY A 372 -12.94 -6.25 -23.20
N THR A 373 -13.79 -6.09 -24.20
CA THR A 373 -14.60 -7.19 -24.79
C THR A 373 -13.86 -8.02 -25.84
N ALA A 374 -12.72 -7.53 -26.34
CA ALA A 374 -11.99 -8.13 -27.46
C ALA A 374 -10.99 -9.23 -27.06
N ASP A 375 -10.57 -9.28 -25.80
CA ASP A 375 -9.43 -10.11 -25.36
C ASP A 375 -9.82 -11.43 -24.67
N ARG A 376 -11.09 -11.84 -24.74
CA ARG A 376 -11.49 -13.17 -24.24
C ARG A 376 -10.86 -14.25 -25.11
N ALA A 377 -9.90 -15.00 -24.56
CA ALA A 377 -9.48 -16.23 -25.18
C ALA A 377 -10.69 -17.17 -25.31
N SER A 378 -10.86 -17.80 -26.47
CA SER A 378 -11.79 -18.92 -26.56
C SER A 378 -11.33 -20.00 -25.58
N ILE A 379 -12.28 -20.74 -25.01
CA ILE A 379 -11.99 -21.90 -24.15
C ILE A 379 -11.02 -22.86 -24.88
N ASP A 380 -11.20 -23.01 -26.18
CA ASP A 380 -10.36 -23.83 -27.06
C ASP A 380 -8.89 -23.41 -27.03
N ARG A 381 -8.62 -22.09 -27.04
CA ARG A 381 -7.25 -21.57 -26.96
C ARG A 381 -6.56 -21.92 -25.64
N ALA A 382 -7.31 -21.95 -24.53
CA ALA A 382 -6.75 -22.38 -23.25
C ALA A 382 -6.39 -23.87 -23.25
N PHE A 383 -7.18 -24.71 -23.92
CA PHE A 383 -6.87 -26.14 -24.08
C PHE A 383 -5.63 -26.38 -24.94
N GLU A 384 -5.44 -25.60 -26.01
CA GLU A 384 -4.26 -25.69 -26.89
C GLU A 384 -2.97 -25.25 -26.19
N LEU A 385 -3.03 -24.18 -25.41
CA LEU A 385 -1.84 -23.60 -24.78
C LEU A 385 -1.34 -24.43 -23.59
N ARG A 386 -2.25 -25.06 -22.82
CA ARG A 386 -1.90 -25.72 -21.56
C ARG A 386 -0.80 -26.79 -21.71
N PRO A 387 -0.85 -27.75 -22.66
CA PRO A 387 0.21 -28.75 -22.81
C PRO A 387 1.57 -28.14 -23.16
N ARG A 388 1.59 -27.11 -24.02
CA ARG A 388 2.82 -26.39 -24.41
C ARG A 388 3.45 -25.66 -23.22
N LEU A 389 2.63 -24.97 -22.43
CA LEU A 389 3.09 -24.31 -21.21
C LEU A 389 3.60 -25.33 -20.19
N GLN A 390 2.87 -26.42 -19.97
CA GLN A 390 3.23 -27.45 -19.00
C GLN A 390 4.59 -28.11 -19.31
N SER A 391 4.89 -28.37 -20.59
CA SER A 391 6.14 -29.02 -20.99
C SER A 391 7.32 -28.03 -21.12
N GLY A 392 7.04 -26.80 -21.53
CA GLY A 392 8.07 -25.80 -21.85
C GLY A 392 8.47 -24.89 -20.69
N ILE A 393 7.58 -24.63 -19.73
CA ILE A 393 7.90 -23.78 -18.58
C ILE A 393 9.00 -24.42 -17.73
N ARG A 394 9.93 -23.58 -17.28
CA ARG A 394 10.95 -23.92 -16.29
C ARG A 394 10.77 -23.00 -15.10
N LEU A 395 10.84 -23.57 -13.92
CA LEU A 395 10.64 -22.88 -12.65
C LEU A 395 12.02 -22.64 -12.03
N ALA A 396 12.16 -21.51 -11.35
CA ALA A 396 13.39 -21.05 -10.76
C ALA A 396 13.66 -21.69 -9.38
#